data_AF-A0A954V696-F1
#
_entry.id   AF-A0A954V696-F1
#
_cell.length_a   1.000
_cell.length_b   1.000
_cell.length_c   1.000
_cell.angle_alpha   90.00
_cell.angle_beta   90.00
_cell.angle_gamma   90.00
#
_symmetry.space_group_name_H-M   'P 1'
#
loop_
_entity.id
_entity.type
_entity.pdbx_description
1 polymer ?
#
loop_
_entity_poly.entity_id
_entity_poly.type
_entity_poly.pdbx_seq_one_letter_code
_entity_poly.pdbx_strand_id
1 'polypeptide(L)'
;MKWSIAENGGSGHEITIYVTSDYLAIGDDDDFVRMPMTPHTAKAIADQCQCTLPTSRMVDVIDRHAALHLAPRPLSVDRQSPATFLRHHEMIERQRRNNASRPLTTGIKKDIVTTPQLVDRPDRVAIYGWRLLRGEPIQPLSLVHVREYVDYSHGARLIYRMAIVDGTMVSVDEILQDPSRADWLSSEGVLNLDSVYKD
;
A
#
# COMPACT_ATOMS: atom_id res chain seq x y z
N MET A 1 -11.99 -7.47 -4.90
CA MET A 1 -11.35 -6.14 -4.89
C MET A 1 -12.35 -5.08 -5.34
N LYS A 2 -12.23 -3.85 -4.82
CA LYS A 2 -13.24 -2.80 -5.02
C LYS A 2 -12.83 -1.74 -6.08
N TRP A 3 -11.55 -1.67 -6.51
CA TRP A 3 -11.07 -0.63 -7.43
C TRP A 3 -10.02 -1.14 -8.43
N SER A 4 -9.97 -0.49 -9.59
CA SER A 4 -8.95 -0.66 -10.63
C SER A 4 -8.41 0.70 -11.06
N ILE A 5 -7.12 0.78 -11.39
CA ILE A 5 -6.43 2.00 -11.81
C ILE A 5 -5.70 1.71 -13.12
N ALA A 6 -6.05 2.43 -14.19
CA ALA A 6 -5.33 2.43 -15.45
C ALA A 6 -4.20 3.47 -15.42
N GLU A 7 -3.01 3.08 -15.84
CA GLU A 7 -1.79 3.89 -15.82
C GLU A 7 -0.98 3.65 -17.10
N ASN A 8 -0.20 4.64 -17.52
CA ASN A 8 0.75 4.47 -18.61
C ASN A 8 1.94 3.63 -18.12
N GLY A 9 2.05 2.41 -18.65
CA GLY A 9 3.16 1.51 -18.41
C GLY A 9 4.39 1.82 -19.25
N GLY A 10 4.56 3.01 -19.82
CA GLY A 10 5.69 3.30 -20.71
C GLY A 10 5.54 2.69 -22.10
N SER A 11 6.30 3.26 -23.06
CA SER A 11 6.29 2.85 -24.48
C SER A 11 4.91 2.78 -25.15
N GLY A 12 3.90 3.45 -24.59
CA GLY A 12 2.53 3.46 -25.11
C GLY A 12 1.63 2.34 -24.57
N HIS A 13 2.11 1.51 -23.65
CA HIS A 13 1.31 0.46 -23.02
C HIS A 13 0.39 1.01 -21.93
N GLU A 14 -0.82 0.47 -21.85
CA GLU A 14 -1.74 0.73 -20.74
C GLU A 14 -1.71 -0.45 -19.77
N ILE A 15 -1.48 -0.16 -18.49
CA ILE A 15 -1.55 -1.13 -17.40
C ILE A 15 -2.66 -0.78 -16.44
N THR A 16 -3.55 -1.73 -16.14
CA THR A 16 -4.56 -1.61 -15.09
C THR A 16 -4.23 -2.52 -13.92
N ILE A 17 -3.99 -1.93 -12.75
CA ILE A 17 -3.83 -2.67 -11.48
C ILE A 17 -5.10 -2.61 -10.65
N TYR A 18 -5.35 -3.64 -9.84
CA TYR A 18 -6.50 -3.70 -8.94
C TYR A 18 -6.04 -3.52 -7.50
N VAL A 19 -6.75 -2.69 -6.74
CA VAL A 19 -6.34 -2.27 -5.40
C VAL A 19 -7.52 -2.23 -4.43
N THR A 20 -7.28 -2.46 -3.15
CA THR A 20 -8.27 -2.21 -2.11
C THR A 20 -8.52 -0.70 -1.95
N SER A 21 -9.79 -0.29 -1.77
CA SER A 21 -10.16 1.12 -1.56
C SER A 21 -9.42 1.76 -0.39
N ASP A 22 -9.13 0.93 0.61
CA ASP A 22 -8.66 1.30 1.92
C ASP A 22 -7.63 0.26 2.41
N TYR A 23 -7.06 0.54 3.58
CA TYR A 23 -6.14 -0.35 4.28
C TYR A 23 -6.91 -1.47 4.99
N LEU A 24 -6.23 -2.60 5.23
CA LEU A 24 -6.77 -3.72 5.99
C LEU A 24 -7.28 -3.27 7.36
N ALA A 25 -8.42 -3.84 7.73
CA ALA A 25 -9.15 -3.54 8.95
C ALA A 25 -9.73 -4.82 9.56
N ILE A 26 -10.04 -4.74 10.85
CA ILE A 26 -10.80 -5.76 11.58
C ILE A 26 -12.21 -5.22 11.81
N GLY A 27 -13.23 -6.00 11.45
CA GLY A 27 -14.63 -5.62 11.55
C GLY A 27 -15.40 -5.88 10.25
N ASP A 28 -16.53 -5.21 10.10
CA ASP A 28 -17.35 -5.25 8.88
C ASP A 28 -17.39 -3.87 8.18
N ASP A 29 -18.26 -3.71 7.18
CA ASP A 29 -18.35 -2.42 6.50
C ASP A 29 -18.91 -1.32 7.44
N ASP A 30 -19.72 -1.60 8.45
CA ASP A 30 -20.33 -0.56 9.32
C ASP A 30 -19.54 -0.28 10.60
N ASP A 31 -18.84 -1.27 11.16
CA ASP A 31 -18.02 -1.17 12.38
C ASP A 31 -16.67 -1.88 12.18
N PHE A 32 -15.59 -1.08 12.02
CA PHE A 32 -14.25 -1.60 11.78
C PHE A 32 -13.16 -0.70 12.35
N VAL A 33 -11.97 -1.26 12.53
CA VAL A 33 -10.76 -0.51 12.87
C VAL A 33 -9.65 -0.86 11.88
N ARG A 34 -9.08 0.17 11.23
CA ARG A 34 -7.88 0.01 10.38
C ARG A 34 -6.71 -0.43 11.25
N MET A 35 -6.22 -1.64 11.04
CA MET A 35 -5.30 -2.27 11.97
C MET A 35 -3.87 -2.26 11.44
N PRO A 36 -2.94 -1.53 12.08
CA PRO A 36 -1.52 -1.72 11.84
C PRO A 36 -1.09 -3.17 12.12
N MET A 37 -0.17 -3.69 11.33
CA MET A 37 0.33 -5.05 11.45
C MET A 37 1.77 -5.15 10.96
N THR A 38 2.43 -6.27 11.26
CA THR A 38 3.78 -6.54 10.74
C THR A 38 3.71 -6.80 9.22
N PRO A 39 4.82 -6.62 8.47
CA PRO A 39 4.86 -6.98 7.06
C PRO A 39 4.60 -8.47 6.82
N HIS A 40 4.99 -9.37 7.74
CA HIS A 40 4.70 -10.80 7.63
C HIS A 40 3.20 -11.09 7.72
N THR A 41 2.51 -10.51 8.69
CA THR A 41 1.05 -10.64 8.78
C THR A 41 0.37 -10.05 7.55
N ALA A 42 0.83 -8.89 7.08
CA ALA A 42 0.29 -8.25 5.88
C ALA A 42 0.49 -9.11 4.63
N LYS A 43 1.68 -9.68 4.44
CA LYS A 43 2.01 -10.57 3.32
C LYS A 43 1.21 -11.87 3.40
N ALA A 44 1.11 -12.50 4.57
CA ALA A 44 0.32 -13.73 4.73
C ALA A 44 -1.15 -13.52 4.34
N ILE A 45 -1.75 -12.39 4.74
CA ILE A 45 -3.11 -12.02 4.32
C ILE A 45 -3.16 -11.75 2.80
N ALA A 46 -2.17 -11.03 2.26
CA ALA A 46 -2.09 -10.75 0.83
C ALA A 46 -2.03 -12.05 0.02
N ASP A 47 -1.16 -12.98 0.36
CA ASP A 47 -1.00 -14.26 -0.33
C ASP A 47 -2.30 -15.08 -0.30
N GLN A 48 -2.99 -15.14 0.86
CA GLN A 48 -4.31 -15.80 0.95
C GLN A 48 -5.39 -15.13 0.09
N CYS A 49 -5.27 -13.82 -0.16
CA CYS A 49 -6.19 -13.07 -1.00
C CYS A 49 -5.79 -13.05 -2.49
N GLN A 50 -4.75 -13.81 -2.89
CA GLN A 50 -4.15 -13.74 -4.23
C GLN A 50 -3.68 -12.32 -4.57
N CYS A 51 -3.16 -11.61 -3.57
CA CYS A 51 -2.69 -10.25 -3.64
C CYS A 51 -1.19 -10.17 -3.31
N THR A 52 -0.64 -8.98 -3.47
CA THR A 52 0.68 -8.57 -2.98
C THR A 52 0.57 -7.24 -2.23
N LEU A 53 1.65 -6.86 -1.55
CA LEU A 53 1.85 -5.52 -1.02
C LEU A 53 2.39 -4.61 -2.14
N PRO A 54 2.09 -3.30 -2.12
CA PRO A 54 2.48 -2.40 -3.20
C PRO A 54 3.99 -2.12 -3.20
N THR A 55 4.55 -1.75 -4.35
CA THR A 55 5.84 -1.03 -4.40
C THR A 55 5.62 0.47 -4.16
N SER A 56 6.69 1.24 -4.00
CA SER A 56 6.61 2.71 -3.95
C SER A 56 5.96 3.31 -5.21
N ARG A 57 6.29 2.79 -6.39
CA ARG A 57 5.69 3.18 -7.68
C ARG A 57 4.18 2.95 -7.70
N MET A 58 3.73 1.78 -7.23
CA MET A 58 2.29 1.50 -7.14
C MET A 58 1.61 2.49 -6.19
N VAL A 59 2.23 2.83 -5.05
CA VAL A 59 1.69 3.85 -4.12
C VAL A 59 1.62 5.24 -4.77
N ASP A 60 2.59 5.64 -5.60
CA ASP A 60 2.53 6.88 -6.40
C ASP A 60 1.36 6.88 -7.39
N VAL A 61 1.14 5.75 -8.09
CA VAL A 61 0.03 5.58 -9.03
C VAL A 61 -1.31 5.62 -8.29
N ILE A 62 -1.43 4.90 -7.18
CA ILE A 62 -2.64 4.87 -6.35
C ILE A 62 -3.02 6.27 -5.88
N ASP A 63 -2.05 7.06 -5.44
CA ASP A 63 -2.31 8.43 -5.01
C ASP A 63 -2.78 9.33 -6.16
N ARG A 64 -2.16 9.26 -7.33
CA ARG A 64 -2.58 10.08 -8.48
C ARG A 64 -4.02 9.82 -8.94
N HIS A 65 -4.49 8.59 -8.78
CA HIS A 65 -5.81 8.16 -9.25
C HIS A 65 -6.87 8.06 -8.15
N ALA A 66 -6.50 8.29 -6.88
CA ALA A 66 -7.44 8.27 -5.78
C ALA A 66 -8.46 9.41 -5.93
N ALA A 67 -9.75 9.10 -5.73
CA ALA A 67 -10.79 10.12 -5.77
C ALA A 67 -10.91 10.89 -4.43
N LEU A 68 -10.26 10.42 -3.36
CA LEU A 68 -10.24 11.08 -2.07
C LEU A 68 -8.85 11.12 -1.44
N HIS A 69 -8.29 12.31 -1.35
CA HIS A 69 -7.07 12.62 -0.59
C HIS A 69 -7.44 13.25 0.74
N LEU A 70 -7.08 12.61 1.85
CA LEU A 70 -7.28 13.18 3.18
C LEU A 70 -5.96 13.70 3.74
N ALA A 71 -6.04 14.81 4.48
CA ALA A 71 -4.86 15.37 5.12
C ALA A 71 -4.31 14.40 6.20
N PRO A 72 -2.98 14.20 6.26
CA PRO A 72 -2.34 13.35 7.25
C PRO A 72 -2.48 13.95 8.66
N ARG A 73 -2.62 13.07 9.67
CA ARG A 73 -2.86 13.45 11.06
C ARG A 73 -1.85 12.79 12.03
N PRO A 74 -0.61 13.28 12.09
CA PRO A 74 0.42 12.67 12.92
C PRO A 74 0.11 12.79 14.43
N LEU A 75 0.41 11.72 15.15
CA LEU A 75 0.43 11.60 16.61
C LEU A 75 1.86 11.28 17.10
N SER A 76 2.26 11.86 18.23
CA SER A 76 3.62 11.75 18.76
C SER A 76 3.77 10.82 19.98
N VAL A 77 2.67 10.38 20.58
CA VAL A 77 2.64 9.66 21.87
C VAL A 77 2.08 8.26 21.69
N ASP A 78 2.64 7.28 22.44
CA ASP A 78 2.17 5.88 22.53
C ASP A 78 1.83 5.24 21.19
N ARG A 79 2.74 5.42 20.22
CA ARG A 79 2.50 5.15 18.80
C ARG A 79 2.16 3.70 18.47
N GLN A 80 2.52 2.75 19.33
CA GLN A 80 2.31 1.31 19.15
C GLN A 80 1.11 0.78 19.97
N SER A 81 0.39 1.65 20.70
CA SER A 81 -0.72 1.19 21.54
C SER A 81 -2.01 0.99 20.74
N PRO A 82 -2.81 -0.06 21.03
CA PRO A 82 -4.14 -0.23 20.42
C PRO A 82 -5.06 0.98 20.61
N ALA A 83 -4.96 1.67 21.75
CA ALA A 83 -5.71 2.90 22.01
C ALA A 83 -5.36 4.01 21.01
N THR A 84 -4.07 4.16 20.66
CA THR A 84 -3.63 5.11 19.62
C THR A 84 -4.09 4.68 18.24
N PHE A 85 -4.17 3.37 17.96
CA PHE A 85 -4.68 2.86 16.68
C PHE A 85 -6.15 3.24 16.49
N LEU A 86 -6.99 2.99 17.51
CA LEU A 86 -8.39 3.37 17.52
C LEU A 86 -8.55 4.89 17.39
N ARG A 87 -7.83 5.67 18.20
CA ARG A 87 -7.85 7.14 18.14
C ARG A 87 -7.55 7.65 16.74
N HIS A 88 -6.51 7.12 16.08
CA HIS A 88 -6.15 7.56 14.73
C HIS A 88 -7.16 7.10 13.68
N HIS A 89 -7.72 5.89 13.82
CA HIS A 89 -8.84 5.44 12.99
C HIS A 89 -10.03 6.41 13.08
N GLU A 90 -10.45 6.81 14.29
CA GLU A 90 -11.55 7.76 14.45
C GLU A 90 -11.23 9.15 13.87
N MET A 91 -9.97 9.58 13.94
CA MET A 91 -9.52 10.83 13.29
C MET A 91 -9.71 10.75 11.77
N ILE A 92 -9.41 9.60 11.16
CA ILE A 92 -9.65 9.36 9.73
C ILE A 92 -11.15 9.34 9.44
N GLU A 93 -11.96 8.62 10.21
CA GLU A 93 -13.41 8.56 9.98
C GLU A 93 -14.07 9.93 10.10
N ARG A 94 -13.63 10.77 11.04
CA ARG A 94 -14.05 12.18 11.12
C ARG A 94 -13.77 12.96 9.84
N GLN A 95 -12.64 12.70 9.17
CA GLN A 95 -12.32 13.32 7.87
C GLN A 95 -13.16 12.73 6.73
N ARG A 96 -13.61 11.47 6.84
CA ARG A 96 -14.43 10.78 5.81
C ARG A 96 -15.93 11.03 5.92
N ARG A 97 -16.44 11.62 7.01
CA ARG A 97 -17.89 11.75 7.31
C ARG A 97 -18.78 12.24 6.16
N ASN A 98 -18.25 13.01 5.21
CA ASN A 98 -19.01 13.52 4.07
C ASN A 98 -18.86 12.67 2.79
N ASN A 99 -18.24 11.49 2.85
CA ASN A 99 -17.92 10.63 1.70
C ASN A 99 -18.55 9.24 1.83
N ALA A 100 -19.87 9.16 1.62
CA ALA A 100 -20.63 7.91 1.72
C ALA A 100 -20.22 6.85 0.68
N SER A 101 -19.68 7.26 -0.48
CA SER A 101 -19.30 6.37 -1.58
C SER A 101 -18.05 5.52 -1.32
N ARG A 102 -17.33 5.76 -0.20
CA ARG A 102 -16.09 5.09 0.18
C ARG A 102 -15.11 4.89 -0.99
N PRO A 103 -14.74 5.99 -1.69
CA PRO A 103 -13.85 5.91 -2.83
C PRO A 103 -12.47 5.38 -2.44
N LEU A 104 -11.66 5.02 -3.43
CA LEU A 104 -10.21 4.85 -3.24
C LEU A 104 -9.63 6.06 -2.49
N THR A 105 -9.09 5.81 -1.30
CA THR A 105 -8.66 6.84 -0.35
C THR A 105 -7.16 6.76 -0.09
N THR A 106 -6.48 7.92 -0.10
CA THR A 106 -5.06 8.06 0.22
C THR A 106 -4.80 9.20 1.22
N GLY A 107 -3.53 9.36 1.63
CA GLY A 107 -3.10 10.39 2.59
C GLY A 107 -3.28 10.03 4.07
N ILE A 108 -3.90 8.89 4.37
CA ILE A 108 -4.27 8.51 5.75
C ILE A 108 -3.27 7.62 6.49
N LYS A 109 -2.39 6.90 5.78
CA LYS A 109 -1.37 6.01 6.36
C LYS A 109 -0.09 6.02 5.50
N LYS A 110 0.99 5.49 6.07
CA LYS A 110 2.16 4.97 5.34
C LYS A 110 1.82 3.56 4.89
N ASP A 111 2.01 3.26 3.62
CA ASP A 111 1.85 1.92 3.09
C ASP A 111 3.06 1.07 3.51
N ILE A 112 2.81 -0.16 3.96
CA ILE A 112 3.84 -1.21 3.99
C ILE A 112 4.08 -1.61 2.54
N VAL A 113 5.32 -1.51 2.08
CA VAL A 113 5.68 -1.71 0.68
C VAL A 113 6.69 -2.84 0.49
N THR A 114 6.73 -3.42 -0.72
CA THR A 114 7.80 -4.32 -1.15
C THR A 114 8.85 -3.55 -1.95
N THR A 115 10.12 -3.87 -1.72
CA THR A 115 11.28 -3.24 -2.37
C THR A 115 12.41 -4.28 -2.50
N PRO A 116 13.22 -4.25 -3.58
CA PRO A 116 14.39 -5.11 -3.72
C PRO A 116 15.37 -4.99 -2.55
N GLN A 117 15.41 -3.84 -1.87
CA GLN A 117 16.30 -3.60 -0.72
C GLN A 117 16.07 -4.56 0.46
N LEU A 118 14.89 -5.20 0.54
CA LEU A 118 14.57 -6.17 1.59
C LEU A 118 15.34 -7.49 1.44
N VAL A 119 15.89 -7.79 0.26
CA VAL A 119 16.74 -8.97 0.07
C VAL A 119 17.98 -8.90 0.97
N ASP A 120 18.61 -7.73 1.04
CA ASP A 120 19.78 -7.49 1.88
C ASP A 120 19.42 -7.05 3.31
N ARG A 121 18.13 -6.75 3.55
CA ARG A 121 17.59 -6.26 4.84
C ARG A 121 16.31 -6.99 5.25
N PRO A 122 16.34 -8.32 5.37
CA PRO A 122 15.15 -9.12 5.62
C PRO A 122 14.55 -8.92 7.03
N ASP A 123 15.30 -8.30 7.95
CA ASP A 123 14.88 -7.98 9.31
C ASP A 123 14.13 -6.64 9.42
N ARG A 124 13.83 -5.98 8.29
CA ARG A 124 13.21 -4.64 8.26
C ARG A 124 11.80 -4.63 7.71
N VAL A 125 11.05 -3.60 8.09
CA VAL A 125 9.81 -3.20 7.41
C VAL A 125 10.11 -2.03 6.50
N ALA A 126 9.60 -2.07 5.26
CA ALA A 126 9.71 -0.98 4.31
C ALA A 126 8.38 -0.24 4.32
N ILE A 127 8.44 1.06 4.58
CA ILE A 127 7.26 1.93 4.62
C ILE A 127 7.46 3.14 3.72
N TYR A 128 6.38 3.57 3.08
CA TYR A 128 6.40 4.67 2.13
C TYR A 128 5.05 5.41 2.09
N GLY A 129 5.07 6.69 1.69
CA GLY A 129 3.85 7.46 1.42
C GLY A 129 3.45 8.39 2.56
N TRP A 130 2.21 8.25 3.04
CA TRP A 130 1.54 9.21 3.94
C TRP A 130 1.61 10.64 3.41
N ARG A 131 0.88 10.88 2.32
CA ARG A 131 1.08 12.06 1.48
C ARG A 131 0.36 13.30 1.99
N LEU A 132 0.96 14.45 1.71
CA LEU A 132 0.31 15.75 1.79
C LEU A 132 -0.73 15.89 0.68
N LEU A 133 -1.67 16.84 0.82
CA LEU A 133 -2.71 17.10 -0.19
C LEU A 133 -2.15 17.54 -1.56
N ARG A 134 -0.87 17.93 -1.62
CA ARG A 134 -0.15 18.26 -2.87
C ARG A 134 0.53 17.04 -3.51
N GLY A 135 0.37 15.85 -2.93
CA GLY A 135 0.91 14.58 -3.43
C GLY A 135 2.30 14.20 -2.90
N GLU A 136 2.99 15.11 -2.20
CA GLU A 136 4.33 14.88 -1.66
C GLU A 136 4.30 13.84 -0.52
N PRO A 137 5.14 12.79 -0.54
CA PRO A 137 5.21 11.82 0.53
C PRO A 137 5.87 12.43 1.78
N ILE A 138 5.23 12.33 2.95
CA ILE A 138 5.87 12.66 4.23
C ILE A 138 6.88 11.57 4.60
N GLN A 139 6.57 10.32 4.27
CA GLN A 139 7.44 9.17 4.49
C GLN A 139 8.14 8.79 3.17
N PRO A 140 9.42 9.16 2.97
CA PRO A 140 10.22 8.56 1.89
C PRO A 140 10.40 7.06 2.16
N LEU A 141 10.81 6.31 1.13
CA LEU A 141 11.02 4.87 1.26
C LEU A 141 12.04 4.62 2.38
N SER A 142 11.61 3.92 3.42
CA SER A 142 12.41 3.79 4.64
C SER A 142 12.34 2.38 5.18
N LEU A 143 13.52 1.85 5.52
CA LEU A 143 13.74 0.54 6.13
C LEU A 143 14.41 0.69 7.51
N VAL A 144 14.26 1.83 8.18
CA VAL A 144 14.95 2.10 9.46
C VAL A 144 14.44 1.25 10.61
N HIS A 145 13.18 0.80 10.51
CA HIS A 145 12.51 0.03 11.54
C HIS A 145 12.68 -1.48 11.33
N VAL A 146 12.83 -2.20 12.44
CA VAL A 146 12.79 -3.67 12.45
C VAL A 146 11.40 -4.16 12.01
N ARG A 147 11.33 -5.37 11.47
CA ARG A 147 10.09 -5.96 10.93
C ARG A 147 8.97 -6.11 11.97
N GLU A 148 9.30 -6.20 13.26
CA GLU A 148 8.33 -6.27 14.35
C GLU A 148 7.73 -4.90 14.70
N TYR A 149 8.26 -3.81 14.15
CA TYR A 149 7.77 -2.46 14.45
C TYR A 149 6.42 -2.20 13.81
N VAL A 150 5.43 -1.90 14.64
CA VAL A 150 4.05 -1.63 14.24
C VAL A 150 3.55 -0.40 14.96
N ASP A 151 3.16 0.63 14.20
CA ASP A 151 2.64 1.86 14.77
C ASP A 151 1.35 2.32 14.08
N TYR A 152 0.62 3.25 14.71
CA TYR A 152 -0.66 3.75 14.23
C TYR A 152 -0.63 4.31 12.80
N SER A 153 0.55 4.69 12.30
CA SER A 153 0.70 5.35 11.00
C SER A 153 0.85 4.35 9.86
N HIS A 154 1.15 3.08 10.15
CA HIS A 154 1.29 2.03 9.14
C HIS A 154 -0.08 1.49 8.69
N GLY A 155 -0.16 1.06 7.44
CA GLY A 155 -1.32 0.37 6.89
C GLY A 155 -0.90 -0.61 5.80
N ALA A 156 -1.54 -1.78 5.79
CA ALA A 156 -1.41 -2.75 4.72
C ALA A 156 -2.51 -2.49 3.67
N ARG A 157 -2.10 -2.23 2.43
CA ARG A 157 -2.98 -2.11 1.27
C ARG A 157 -2.70 -3.27 0.33
N LEU A 158 -3.74 -3.87 -0.25
CA LEU A 158 -3.58 -5.03 -1.11
C LEU A 158 -3.70 -4.66 -2.58
N ILE A 159 -2.81 -5.22 -3.38
CA ILE A 159 -2.82 -5.15 -4.84
C ILE A 159 -3.13 -6.55 -5.36
N TYR A 160 -4.08 -6.71 -6.29
CA TYR A 160 -4.29 -8.03 -6.90
C TYR A 160 -3.01 -8.48 -7.57
N ARG A 161 -2.69 -9.77 -7.48
CA ARG A 161 -1.49 -10.33 -8.12
C ARG A 161 -1.65 -10.51 -9.63
N MET A 162 -2.76 -10.04 -10.21
CA MET A 162 -2.97 -9.91 -11.66
C MET A 162 -3.27 -8.45 -12.04
N ALA A 163 -2.82 -8.06 -13.22
CA ALA A 163 -3.07 -6.77 -13.86
C ALA A 163 -3.58 -6.99 -15.29
N ILE A 164 -4.20 -5.97 -15.89
CA ILE A 164 -4.48 -5.97 -17.33
C ILE A 164 -3.40 -5.14 -18.03
N VAL A 165 -2.74 -5.69 -19.04
CA VAL A 165 -1.81 -4.98 -19.93
C VAL A 165 -2.38 -5.05 -21.35
N ASP A 166 -2.72 -3.90 -21.92
CA ASP A 166 -3.33 -3.77 -23.27
C ASP A 166 -4.50 -4.76 -23.50
N GLY A 167 -5.39 -4.87 -22.51
CA GLY A 167 -6.56 -5.76 -22.56
C GLY A 167 -6.29 -7.23 -22.22
N THR A 168 -5.04 -7.62 -21.95
CA THR A 168 -4.66 -8.99 -21.58
C THR A 168 -4.36 -9.10 -20.09
N MET A 169 -4.88 -10.15 -19.43
CA MET A 169 -4.56 -10.41 -18.02
C MET A 169 -3.13 -10.97 -17.89
N VAL A 170 -2.28 -10.32 -17.08
CA VAL A 170 -0.87 -10.63 -16.87
C VAL A 170 -0.58 -10.65 -15.36
N SER A 171 0.33 -11.52 -14.93
CA SER A 171 0.75 -11.56 -13.52
C SER A 171 1.57 -10.33 -13.15
N VAL A 172 1.34 -9.77 -11.95
CA VAL A 172 2.16 -8.70 -11.39
C VAL A 172 3.62 -9.17 -11.21
N ASP A 173 3.83 -10.43 -10.86
CA ASP A 173 5.15 -11.03 -10.73
C ASP A 173 5.90 -11.06 -12.05
N GLU A 174 5.23 -11.46 -13.14
CA GLU A 174 5.84 -11.49 -14.47
C GLU A 174 6.25 -10.09 -14.93
N ILE A 175 5.45 -9.07 -14.63
CA ILE A 175 5.77 -7.68 -14.95
C ILE A 175 6.98 -7.21 -14.13
N LEU A 176 6.99 -7.46 -12.82
CA LEU A 176 8.08 -7.06 -11.93
C LEU A 176 9.39 -7.83 -12.17
N GLN A 177 9.33 -9.05 -12.70
CA GLN A 177 10.50 -9.86 -13.00
C GLN A 177 11.07 -9.63 -14.41
N ASP A 178 10.34 -8.92 -15.28
CA ASP A 178 10.79 -8.58 -16.63
C ASP A 178 11.55 -7.25 -16.65
N PRO A 179 12.85 -7.21 -17.00
CA PRO A 179 13.63 -5.97 -17.04
C PRO A 179 13.06 -4.89 -17.96
N SER A 180 12.27 -5.26 -18.97
CA SER A 180 11.64 -4.31 -19.90
C SER A 180 10.30 -3.75 -19.41
N ARG A 181 9.73 -4.33 -18.34
CA ARG A 181 8.41 -3.97 -17.79
C ARG A 181 8.41 -3.64 -16.30
N ALA A 182 9.49 -3.92 -15.58
CA ALA A 182 9.54 -3.77 -14.13
C ALA A 182 9.33 -2.30 -13.69
N ASP A 183 9.80 -1.33 -14.47
CA ASP A 183 9.67 0.09 -14.19
C ASP A 183 8.21 0.60 -14.25
N TRP A 184 7.30 -0.17 -14.86
CA TRP A 184 5.87 0.14 -14.88
C TRP A 184 5.28 0.08 -13.47
N LEU A 185 5.81 -0.86 -12.67
CA LEU A 185 5.31 -1.19 -11.34
C LEU A 185 6.36 -1.04 -10.23
N SER A 186 7.61 -0.67 -10.52
CA SER A 186 8.68 -0.53 -9.53
C SER A 186 9.69 0.55 -9.94
N SER A 187 9.84 1.60 -9.12
CA SER A 187 10.85 2.64 -9.35
C SER A 187 12.29 2.15 -9.11
N GLU A 188 12.46 0.92 -8.62
CA GLU A 188 13.73 0.31 -8.28
C GLU A 188 14.12 -0.82 -9.27
N GLY A 189 13.37 -0.98 -10.36
CA GLY A 189 13.58 -2.02 -11.35
C GLY A 189 13.07 -3.39 -10.90
N VAL A 190 13.75 -4.44 -11.38
CA VAL A 190 13.33 -5.84 -11.22
C VAL A 190 13.16 -6.23 -9.75
N LEU A 191 12.03 -6.87 -9.45
CA LEU A 191 11.68 -7.34 -8.11
C LEU A 191 11.06 -8.73 -8.18
N ASN A 192 11.61 -9.67 -7.41
CA ASN A 192 10.97 -10.94 -7.13
C ASN A 192 10.17 -10.82 -5.82
N LEU A 193 8.84 -10.83 -5.89
CA LEU A 193 7.98 -10.70 -4.72
C LEU A 193 8.13 -11.86 -3.72
N ASP A 194 8.53 -13.05 -4.18
CA ASP A 194 8.79 -14.19 -3.32
C ASP A 194 10.17 -14.14 -2.65
N SER A 195 11.02 -13.18 -3.03
CA SER A 195 12.34 -13.00 -2.41
C SER A 195 12.29 -12.17 -1.11
N VAL A 196 11.19 -11.47 -0.84
CA VAL A 196 11.04 -10.49 0.25
C VAL A 196 9.97 -10.91 1.26
N TYR A 197 10.12 -10.48 2.51
CA TYR A 197 9.21 -10.85 3.62
C TYR A 197 8.98 -12.37 3.76
N LYS A 198 10.04 -13.16 3.56
CA LYS A 198 10.04 -14.61 3.78
C LYS A 198 10.00 -14.91 5.27
N ASP A 199 9.21 -15.90 5.65
CA ASP A 199 9.24 -16.48 7.00
C ASP A 199 10.55 -17.22 7.29
#